data_AF-A0A4P7X0Y0-F1
#
_entry.id   AF-A0A4P7X0Y0-F1
#
_cell.length_a   1.000
_cell.length_b   1.000
_cell.length_c   1.000
_cell.angle_alpha   90.00
_cell.angle_beta   90.00
_cell.angle_gamma   90.00
#
_symmetry.space_group_name_H-M   'P 1'
#
loop_
_entity.id
_entity.type
_entity.pdbx_description
1 polymer ?
#
loop_
_entity_poly.entity_id
_entity_poly.type
_entity_poly.pdbx_seq_one_letter_code
_entity_poly.pdbx_strand_id
1 'polypeptide(L)'
;MKKVLITICLGALFLTSCGGGNDMASDAKKMADLTCKMTKTMAADPTKASELTKEITDFSLETTKKYNTAEDIKAFAEALAKEMENCK
;
A
#
# COMPACT_ATOMS: atom_id res chain seq x y z
N MET A 1 -22.63 -10.69 -29.22
CA MET A 1 -22.89 -9.25 -29.01
C MET A 1 -21.91 -8.72 -27.98
N LYS A 2 -20.92 -7.95 -28.44
CA LYS A 2 -19.86 -7.36 -27.61
C LYS A 2 -20.44 -6.14 -26.90
N LYS A 3 -20.37 -6.07 -25.57
CA LYS A 3 -20.58 -4.83 -24.83
C LYS A 3 -19.25 -4.41 -24.24
N VAL A 4 -18.83 -3.27 -24.74
CA VAL A 4 -17.54 -2.61 -24.60
C VAL A 4 -17.75 -1.42 -23.67
N LEU A 5 -16.78 -1.21 -22.77
CA LEU A 5 -16.39 0.04 -22.12
C LEU A 5 -17.45 0.84 -21.35
N ILE A 6 -17.32 0.86 -20.03
CA ILE A 6 -17.56 2.07 -19.24
C ILE A 6 -16.29 2.36 -18.44
N THR A 7 -15.45 3.18 -19.07
CA THR A 7 -14.32 3.90 -18.51
C THR A 7 -14.83 4.95 -17.53
N ILE A 8 -14.61 4.76 -16.23
CA ILE A 8 -14.81 5.82 -15.24
C ILE A 8 -13.48 6.58 -15.10
N CYS A 9 -13.30 7.55 -16.00
CA CYS A 9 -12.35 8.64 -15.84
C CYS A 9 -13.13 9.87 -15.36
N LEU A 10 -13.42 9.96 -14.06
CA LEU A 10 -13.88 11.19 -13.43
C LEU A 10 -13.07 11.44 -12.16
N GLY A 11 -12.07 12.32 -12.28
CA GLY A 11 -11.23 12.74 -11.16
C GLY A 11 -10.05 13.63 -11.57
N ALA A 12 -10.15 14.37 -12.68
CA ALA A 12 -9.16 15.38 -13.04
C ALA A 12 -9.59 16.74 -12.46
N LEU A 13 -9.34 16.99 -11.17
CA LEU A 13 -9.49 18.32 -10.55
C LEU A 13 -8.47 18.67 -9.45
N PHE A 14 -7.34 17.96 -9.33
CA PHE A 14 -6.22 18.41 -8.49
C PHE A 14 -4.91 18.40 -9.27
N LEU A 15 -4.76 19.41 -10.13
CA LEU A 15 -3.45 19.81 -10.67
C LEU A 15 -2.70 20.57 -9.57
N THR A 16 -1.39 20.32 -9.47
CA THR A 16 -0.33 21.01 -8.67
C THR A 16 0.09 20.42 -7.31
N SER A 17 0.53 19.16 -7.29
CA SER A 17 1.85 18.77 -6.76
C SER A 17 2.17 17.34 -7.25
N CYS A 18 3.45 16.99 -7.35
CA CYS A 18 3.90 15.73 -7.94
C CYS A 18 3.32 14.49 -7.24
N GLY A 19 2.53 13.71 -7.98
CA GLY A 19 2.51 12.24 -7.88
C GLY A 19 1.42 11.62 -6.99
N GLY A 20 0.72 10.62 -7.54
CA GLY A 20 0.52 9.41 -6.76
C GLY A 20 -0.88 9.08 -6.23
N GLY A 21 -1.97 9.55 -6.84
CA GLY A 21 -3.30 9.00 -6.53
C GLY A 21 -3.39 7.47 -6.79
N ASN A 22 -2.62 6.96 -7.76
CA ASN A 22 -2.50 5.53 -8.04
C ASN A 22 -1.36 4.86 -7.25
N ASP A 23 -0.37 5.64 -6.82
CA ASP A 23 0.82 5.12 -6.14
C ASP A 23 0.54 4.81 -4.66
N MET A 24 -0.32 5.59 -3.99
CA MET A 24 -0.65 5.35 -2.58
C MET A 24 -1.41 4.04 -2.38
N ALA A 25 -2.37 3.73 -3.25
CA ALA A 25 -3.07 2.44 -3.20
C ALA A 25 -2.12 1.27 -3.47
N SER A 26 -1.22 1.42 -4.45
CA SER A 26 -0.19 0.41 -4.75
C SER A 26 0.78 0.20 -3.59
N ASP A 27 1.21 1.29 -2.94
CA ASP A 27 2.12 1.23 -1.81
C ASP A 27 1.42 0.61 -0.58
N ALA A 28 0.17 0.99 -0.32
CA ALA A 28 -0.64 0.40 0.75
C ALA A 28 -0.80 -1.11 0.54
N LYS A 29 -1.09 -1.54 -0.68
CA LYS A 29 -1.17 -2.96 -1.04
C LYS A 29 0.15 -3.69 -0.81
N LYS A 30 1.28 -3.10 -1.24
CA LYS A 30 2.60 -3.70 -1.02
C LYS A 30 2.93 -3.83 0.47
N MET A 31 2.61 -2.82 1.26
CA MET A 31 2.80 -2.87 2.72
C MET A 31 1.92 -3.95 3.36
N ALA A 32 0.67 -4.09 2.90
CA ALA A 32 -0.22 -5.16 3.34
C ALA A 32 0.34 -6.54 2.99
N ASP A 33 0.72 -6.76 1.73
CA ASP A 33 1.29 -8.02 1.25
C ASP A 33 2.54 -8.43 2.04
N LEU A 34 3.45 -7.48 2.32
CA LEU A 34 4.63 -7.73 3.13
C LEU A 34 4.27 -8.10 4.57
N THR A 35 3.32 -7.39 5.17
CA THR A 35 2.83 -7.67 6.52
C THR A 35 2.19 -9.06 6.60
N CYS A 36 1.34 -9.41 5.63
CA CYS A 36 0.73 -10.73 5.51
C CYS A 36 1.78 -11.84 5.37
N LYS A 37 2.75 -11.63 4.48
CA LYS A 37 3.84 -12.57 4.24
C LYS A 37 4.66 -12.76 5.50
N MET A 38 4.96 -11.69 6.22
CA MET A 38 5.65 -11.74 7.51
C MET A 38 4.88 -12.57 8.54
N THR A 39 3.57 -12.32 8.73
CA THR A 39 2.74 -13.12 9.66
C THR A 39 2.74 -14.60 9.29
N LYS A 40 2.57 -14.93 8.00
CA LYS A 40 2.59 -16.32 7.50
C LYS A 40 3.98 -16.96 7.65
N THR A 41 5.06 -16.23 7.36
CA THR A 41 6.43 -16.70 7.53
C THR A 41 6.79 -16.90 8.99
N MET A 42 6.43 -15.98 9.89
CA MET A 42 6.68 -16.15 11.33
C MET A 42 5.98 -17.38 11.91
N ALA A 43 4.77 -17.69 11.43
CA ALA A 43 4.05 -18.89 11.85
C ALA A 43 4.69 -20.19 11.33
N ALA A 44 5.32 -20.17 10.14
CA ALA A 44 5.91 -21.34 9.51
C ALA A 44 7.40 -21.55 9.85
N ASP A 45 8.19 -20.48 9.81
CA ASP A 45 9.64 -20.47 10.03
C ASP A 45 10.10 -19.08 10.50
N PRO A 46 10.20 -18.85 11.83
CA PRO A 46 10.56 -17.54 12.39
C PRO A 46 11.99 -17.11 12.04
N THR A 47 12.86 -18.01 11.56
CA THR A 47 14.23 -17.63 11.19
C THR A 47 14.28 -16.78 9.91
N LYS A 48 13.29 -16.94 9.03
CA LYS A 48 13.14 -16.17 7.77
C LYS A 48 12.42 -14.84 7.95
N ALA A 49 11.94 -14.56 9.16
CA ALA A 49 11.25 -13.33 9.50
C ALA A 49 12.20 -12.11 9.50
N SER A 50 13.50 -12.33 9.67
CA SER A 50 14.53 -11.28 9.72
C SER A 50 14.64 -10.51 8.39
N GLU A 51 14.63 -11.21 7.25
CA GLU A 51 14.68 -10.61 5.91
C GLU A 51 13.43 -9.80 5.60
N LEU A 52 12.25 -10.32 5.97
CA LEU A 52 10.97 -9.64 5.78
C LEU A 52 10.83 -8.42 6.70
N THR A 53 11.33 -8.49 7.93
CA THR A 53 11.37 -7.32 8.83
C THR A 53 12.15 -6.17 8.19
N LYS A 54 13.29 -6.49 7.57
CA LYS A 54 14.10 -5.48 6.89
C LYS A 54 13.35 -4.86 5.72
N GLU A 55 12.74 -5.68 4.86
CA GLU A 55 11.97 -5.20 3.71
C GLU A 55 10.78 -4.30 4.14
N ILE A 56 10.05 -4.69 5.18
CA ILE A 56 8.98 -3.89 5.78
C ILE A 56 9.52 -2.56 6.32
N THR A 57 10.67 -2.58 7.01
CA THR A 57 11.27 -1.39 7.61
C THR A 57 11.73 -0.41 6.53
N ASP A 58 12.44 -0.89 5.52
CA ASP A 58 12.92 -0.08 4.40
C ASP A 58 11.73 0.55 3.67
N PHE A 59 10.69 -0.23 3.39
CA PHE A 59 9.49 0.28 2.74
C PHE A 59 8.68 1.26 3.62
N SER A 60 8.65 1.05 4.94
CA SER A 60 8.04 1.99 5.89
C SER A 60 8.76 3.34 5.90
N LEU A 61 10.10 3.34 5.78
CA LEU A 61 10.88 4.56 5.69
C LEU A 61 10.65 5.30 4.36
N GLU A 62 10.56 4.57 3.25
CA GLU A 62 10.22 5.16 1.95
C GLU A 62 8.82 5.80 1.97
N THR A 63 7.83 5.07 2.48
CA THR A 63 6.45 5.56 2.57
C THR A 63 6.33 6.73 3.54
N THR A 64 7.02 6.74 4.68
CA THR A 64 7.03 7.88 5.61
C THR A 64 7.67 9.13 4.98
N LYS A 65 8.70 8.97 4.14
CA LYS A 65 9.28 10.10 3.39
C LYS A 65 8.33 10.63 2.32
N LYS A 66 7.60 9.73 1.66
CA LYS A 66 6.66 10.03 0.58
C LYS A 66 5.35 10.64 1.08
N TYR A 67 4.85 10.15 2.21
CA TYR A 67 3.60 10.52 2.86
C TYR A 67 3.93 11.13 4.22
N ASN A 68 4.39 12.39 4.22
CA ASN A 68 4.97 13.03 5.40
C ASN A 68 4.08 14.11 6.05
N THR A 69 2.90 14.35 5.50
CA THR A 69 1.90 15.23 6.11
C THR A 69 0.88 14.41 6.91
N ALA A 70 0.20 15.06 7.86
CA ALA A 70 -0.85 14.39 8.64
C ALA A 70 -1.99 13.85 7.75
N GLU A 71 -2.30 14.55 6.65
CA GLU A 71 -3.33 14.14 5.70
C GLU A 71 -2.89 12.93 4.87
N ASP A 72 -1.65 12.92 4.38
CA ASP A 72 -1.09 11.79 3.63
C ASP A 72 -0.99 10.53 4.50
N ILE A 73 -0.53 10.69 5.74
CA ILE A 73 -0.43 9.58 6.70
C ILE A 73 -1.82 9.00 6.96
N LYS A 74 -2.83 9.84 7.15
CA LYS A 74 -4.22 9.39 7.35
C LYS A 74 -4.73 8.65 6.11
N ALA A 75 -4.55 9.20 4.91
CA ALA A 75 -4.99 8.59 3.66
C ALA A 75 -4.28 7.24 3.41
N PHE A 76 -2.97 7.17 3.66
CA PHE A 76 -2.19 5.94 3.54
C PHE A 76 -2.66 4.88 4.56
N ALA A 77 -2.93 5.27 5.81
CA ALA A 77 -3.44 4.36 6.83
C ALA A 77 -4.84 3.82 6.47
N GLU A 78 -5.73 4.64 5.93
CA GLU A 78 -7.05 4.21 5.45
C GLU A 78 -6.94 3.25 4.26
N ALA A 79 -5.99 3.49 3.33
CA ALA A 79 -5.73 2.59 2.21
C ALA A 79 -5.13 1.25 2.70
N LEU A 80 -4.16 1.30 3.60
CA LEU A 80 -3.53 0.12 4.20
C LEU A 80 -4.55 -0.74 4.95
N ALA A 81 -5.43 -0.12 5.74
CA ALA A 81 -6.48 -0.83 6.48
C ALA A 81 -7.37 -1.65 5.55
N LYS A 82 -7.78 -1.07 4.40
CA LYS A 82 -8.59 -1.78 3.39
C LYS A 82 -7.86 -2.97 2.78
N GLU A 83 -6.58 -2.81 2.45
CA GLU A 83 -5.79 -3.89 1.86
C GLU A 83 -5.52 -5.02 2.89
N MET A 84 -5.33 -4.67 4.16
CA MET A 84 -5.14 -5.63 5.24
C MET A 84 -6.38 -6.49 5.53
N GLU A 85 -7.60 -6.06 5.16
CA GLU A 85 -8.79 -6.92 5.25
C GLU A 85 -8.69 -8.18 4.37
N ASN A 86 -7.88 -8.11 3.30
CA ASN A 86 -7.61 -9.23 2.39
C ASN A 86 -6.54 -10.19 2.94
N CYS A 87 -5.91 -9.85 4.07
CA CYS A 87 -4.83 -10.59 4.71
C CYS A 87 -5.30 -11.83 5.50
N LYS A 88 -6.26 -12.59 4.96
CA LYS A 88 -6.78 -13.81 5.58
C LYS A 88 -5.91 -15.04 5.29
#